data_AF-G2M2I5-F1
#
_entry.id   AF-G2M2I5-F1
#
_cell.length_a   1.000
_cell.length_b   1.000
_cell.length_c   1.000
_cell.angle_alpha   90.00
_cell.angle_beta   90.00
_cell.angle_gamma   90.00
#
_symmetry.space_group_name_H-M   'P 1'
#
loop_
_entity.id
_entity.type
_entity.pdbx_description
1 polymer ?
#
loop_
_entity_poly.entity_id
_entity_poly.type
_entity_poly.pdbx_seq_one_letter_code
_entity_poly.pdbx_strand_id
1 'polypeptide(L)'
;MDEWERTAKVLLANAREFLERLRDEVRLNEVTVASLLDIQSTFVLGLADASLYAFSIGRDEVVESSYRLFLEGLEVLKAGHLFISEPELDLWLSPLRDVNPERGFSLDRRFSLLGEPKPTMVWANRVVQLRNALHGKPVRDPLRSIGYGIDEGDRRFPVLLKAVRRLYTLYPAPIDETARLLALELGLGLDEKPLRCSDGTCEAITELPDVSSFRKTVSGDVELYYLIENSKGLHSPWGSLSVGSAREIVVFSRKKGKGFRLREGF
;
A
#
# COMPACT_ATOMS: atom_id res chain seq x y z
N MET A 1 -5.37 -12.92 -21.40
CA MET A 1 -5.78 -12.58 -20.02
C MET A 1 -4.54 -12.03 -19.34
N ASP A 2 -4.61 -10.82 -18.78
CA ASP A 2 -3.48 -10.22 -18.06
C ASP A 2 -3.04 -11.17 -16.93
N GLU A 3 -1.73 -11.36 -16.74
CA GLU A 3 -1.15 -12.26 -15.74
C GLU A 3 -1.68 -11.94 -14.33
N TRP A 4 -1.88 -10.65 -14.07
CA TRP A 4 -2.42 -10.15 -12.81
C TRP A 4 -3.90 -10.45 -12.63
N GLU A 5 -4.68 -10.42 -13.71
CA GLU A 5 -6.09 -10.81 -13.68
C GLU A 5 -6.22 -12.30 -13.35
N ARG A 6 -5.39 -13.15 -13.98
CA ARG A 6 -5.35 -14.58 -13.68
C ARG A 6 -4.96 -14.82 -12.22
N THR A 7 -3.92 -14.12 -11.74
CA THR A 7 -3.43 -14.23 -10.36
C THR A 7 -4.52 -13.87 -9.36
N ALA A 8 -5.20 -12.73 -9.55
CA ALA A 8 -6.28 -12.30 -8.67
C ALA A 8 -7.42 -13.33 -8.59
N LYS A 9 -7.83 -13.89 -9.73
CA LYS A 9 -8.90 -14.90 -9.78
C LYS A 9 -8.52 -16.20 -9.09
N VAL A 10 -7.28 -16.68 -9.29
CA VAL A 10 -6.79 -17.91 -8.66
C VAL A 10 -6.71 -17.73 -7.14
N LEU A 11 -6.15 -16.61 -6.66
CA LEU A 11 -6.07 -16.34 -5.23
C LEU A 11 -7.45 -16.27 -4.57
N LEU A 12 -8.41 -15.58 -5.21
CA LEU A 12 -9.79 -15.51 -4.71
C LEU A 12 -10.47 -16.89 -4.70
N ALA A 13 -10.27 -17.70 -5.74
CA ALA A 13 -10.84 -19.05 -5.81
C ALA A 13 -10.27 -19.96 -4.71
N ASN A 14 -8.96 -19.94 -4.51
CA ASN A 14 -8.29 -20.71 -3.46
C ASN A 14 -8.75 -20.30 -2.06
N ALA A 15 -8.89 -19.00 -1.80
CA ALA A 15 -9.40 -18.50 -0.52
C ALA A 15 -10.85 -18.94 -0.27
N ARG A 16 -11.69 -19.01 -1.33
CA ARG A 16 -13.07 -19.49 -1.22
C ARG A 16 -13.12 -20.97 -0.91
N GLU A 17 -12.38 -21.78 -1.66
CA GLU A 17 -12.29 -23.22 -1.40
C GLU A 17 -11.78 -23.49 0.02
N PHE A 18 -10.75 -22.76 0.45
CA PHE A 18 -10.22 -22.85 1.80
C PHE A 18 -11.28 -22.53 2.87
N LEU A 19 -12.06 -21.46 2.68
CA LEU A 19 -13.07 -21.07 3.66
C LEU A 19 -14.14 -22.14 3.85
N GLU A 20 -14.57 -22.81 2.77
CA GLU A 20 -15.54 -23.92 2.89
C GLU A 20 -14.96 -25.07 3.70
N ARG A 21 -13.70 -25.46 3.44
CA ARG A 21 -13.03 -26.50 4.25
C ARG A 21 -12.89 -26.09 5.71
N LEU A 22 -12.50 -24.83 5.97
CA LEU A 22 -12.37 -24.31 7.33
C LEU A 22 -13.70 -24.34 8.09
N ARG A 23 -14.83 -24.05 7.43
CA ARG A 23 -16.16 -24.17 8.04
C ARG A 23 -16.44 -25.59 8.51
N ASP A 24 -16.10 -26.58 7.70
CA ASP A 24 -16.25 -27.99 8.07
C ASP A 24 -15.32 -28.37 9.23
N GLU A 25 -14.04 -27.97 9.19
CA GLU A 25 -13.08 -28.22 10.28
C GLU A 25 -13.52 -27.59 11.60
N VAL A 26 -14.02 -26.35 11.58
CA VAL A 26 -14.57 -25.67 12.77
C VAL A 26 -15.81 -26.40 13.29
N ARG A 27 -16.71 -26.83 12.41
CA ARG A 27 -17.93 -27.55 12.81
C ARG A 27 -17.60 -28.92 13.43
N LEU A 28 -16.62 -29.62 12.89
CA LEU A 28 -16.19 -30.94 13.35
C LEU A 28 -15.19 -30.87 14.51
N ASN A 29 -14.73 -29.67 14.88
CA ASN A 29 -13.69 -29.43 15.88
C ASN A 29 -12.36 -30.14 15.54
N GLU A 30 -11.98 -30.11 14.26
CA GLU A 30 -10.79 -30.77 13.70
C GLU A 30 -9.70 -29.77 13.26
N VAL A 31 -9.78 -28.51 13.71
CA VAL A 31 -8.82 -27.47 13.33
C VAL A 31 -7.41 -27.82 13.83
N THR A 32 -6.44 -27.80 12.92
CA THR A 32 -5.03 -28.12 13.22
C THR A 32 -4.14 -26.88 13.19
N VAL A 33 -2.89 -27.00 13.67
CA VAL A 33 -1.88 -25.94 13.51
C VAL A 33 -1.64 -25.61 12.03
N ALA A 34 -1.65 -26.62 11.15
CA ALA A 34 -1.54 -26.41 9.70
C ALA A 34 -2.72 -25.58 9.18
N SER A 35 -3.95 -25.86 9.64
CA SER A 35 -5.13 -25.07 9.32
C SER A 35 -4.97 -23.60 9.72
N LEU A 36 -4.38 -23.31 10.89
CA LEU A 36 -4.12 -21.95 11.36
C LEU A 36 -3.10 -21.20 10.48
N LEU A 37 -2.04 -21.88 10.06
CA LEU A 37 -1.05 -21.31 9.13
C LEU A 37 -1.65 -21.07 7.75
N ASP A 38 -2.55 -21.95 7.29
CA ASP A 38 -3.27 -21.78 6.03
C ASP A 38 -4.29 -20.65 6.08
N ILE A 39 -4.96 -20.41 7.22
CA ILE A 39 -5.76 -19.19 7.41
C ILE A 39 -4.90 -17.96 7.13
N GLN A 40 -3.71 -17.89 7.72
CA GLN A 40 -2.83 -16.74 7.55
C GLN A 40 -2.37 -16.58 6.09
N SER A 41 -1.87 -17.65 5.48
CA SER A 41 -1.17 -17.62 4.20
C SER A 41 -2.08 -17.75 2.97
N THR A 42 -3.05 -18.67 3.01
CA THR A 42 -3.94 -18.96 1.88
C THR A 42 -5.17 -18.06 1.91
N PHE A 43 -5.72 -17.80 3.10
CA PHE A 43 -6.95 -17.02 3.22
C PHE A 43 -6.68 -15.51 3.36
N VAL A 44 -6.06 -15.07 4.45
CA VAL A 44 -5.89 -13.63 4.73
C VAL A 44 -4.95 -12.98 3.72
N LEU A 45 -3.73 -13.53 3.56
CA LEU A 45 -2.79 -13.01 2.56
C LEU A 45 -3.31 -13.22 1.13
N GLY A 46 -3.92 -14.37 0.83
CA GLY A 46 -4.49 -14.65 -0.49
C GLY A 46 -5.55 -13.61 -0.90
N LEU A 47 -6.47 -13.27 -0.01
CA LEU A 47 -7.48 -12.22 -0.25
C LEU A 47 -6.87 -10.83 -0.37
N ALA A 48 -5.85 -10.53 0.44
CA ALA A 48 -5.14 -9.27 0.39
C ALA A 48 -4.40 -9.07 -0.93
N ASP A 49 -3.71 -10.09 -1.41
CA ASP A 49 -3.01 -10.06 -2.69
C ASP A 49 -4.00 -10.08 -3.86
N ALA A 50 -5.09 -10.88 -3.80
CA ALA A 50 -6.16 -10.84 -4.80
C ALA A 50 -6.75 -9.43 -4.95
N SER A 51 -7.02 -8.76 -3.83
CA SER A 51 -7.54 -7.39 -3.80
C SER A 51 -6.54 -6.41 -4.39
N LEU A 52 -5.24 -6.53 -4.07
CA LEU A 52 -4.19 -5.66 -4.59
C LEU A 52 -4.06 -5.78 -6.11
N TYR A 53 -3.94 -7.00 -6.62
CA TYR A 53 -3.86 -7.27 -8.05
C TYR A 53 -5.11 -6.75 -8.77
N ALA A 54 -6.31 -7.12 -8.31
CA ALA A 54 -7.56 -6.69 -8.91
C ALA A 54 -7.73 -5.17 -8.92
N PHE A 55 -7.43 -4.52 -7.80
CA PHE A 55 -7.53 -3.06 -7.68
C PHE A 55 -6.58 -2.37 -8.66
N SER A 56 -5.34 -2.87 -8.81
CA SER A 56 -4.35 -2.27 -9.72
C SER A 56 -4.77 -2.26 -11.20
N ILE A 57 -5.68 -3.16 -11.61
CA ILE A 57 -6.15 -3.30 -12.99
C ILE A 57 -7.63 -2.94 -13.19
N GLY A 58 -8.30 -2.37 -12.18
CA GLY A 58 -9.70 -1.93 -12.30
C GLY A 58 -10.75 -3.04 -12.26
N ARG A 59 -10.46 -4.20 -11.66
CA ARG A 59 -11.41 -5.31 -11.47
C ARG A 59 -12.13 -5.20 -10.13
N ASP A 60 -12.96 -4.18 -10.02
CA ASP A 60 -13.62 -3.78 -8.76
C ASP A 60 -14.53 -4.86 -8.18
N GLU A 61 -15.14 -5.69 -9.03
CA GLU A 61 -15.95 -6.83 -8.63
C GLU A 61 -15.16 -7.88 -7.83
N VAL A 62 -13.87 -8.05 -8.13
CA VAL A 62 -12.99 -8.97 -7.41
C VAL A 62 -12.58 -8.37 -6.07
N VAL A 63 -12.37 -7.05 -5.99
CA VAL A 63 -12.12 -6.33 -4.73
C VAL A 63 -13.31 -6.47 -3.78
N GLU A 64 -14.54 -6.26 -4.28
CA GLU A 64 -15.77 -6.47 -3.51
C GLU A 64 -15.93 -7.92 -3.04
N SER A 65 -15.63 -8.88 -3.93
CA SER A 65 -15.75 -10.30 -3.60
C SER A 65 -14.74 -10.72 -2.52
N SER A 66 -13.50 -10.24 -2.62
CA SER A 66 -12.47 -10.47 -1.60
C SER A 66 -12.87 -9.89 -0.25
N TYR A 67 -13.45 -8.68 -0.22
CA TYR A 67 -13.93 -8.06 1.00
C TYR A 67 -15.07 -8.85 1.66
N ARG A 68 -16.09 -9.26 0.90
CA ARG A 68 -17.20 -10.07 1.45
C ARG A 68 -16.70 -11.39 2.01
N LEU A 69 -15.86 -12.08 1.25
CA LEU A 69 -15.29 -13.35 1.68
C LEU A 69 -14.42 -13.18 2.94
N PHE A 70 -13.66 -12.09 3.03
CA PHE A 70 -12.90 -11.76 4.23
C PHE A 70 -13.80 -11.60 5.46
N LEU A 71 -14.92 -10.89 5.35
CA LEU A 71 -15.88 -10.76 6.46
C LEU A 71 -16.48 -12.10 6.87
N GLU A 72 -16.86 -12.94 5.89
CA GLU A 72 -17.34 -14.30 6.17
C GLU A 72 -16.28 -15.13 6.91
N GLY A 73 -15.01 -15.01 6.52
CA GLY A 73 -13.90 -15.65 7.21
C GLY A 73 -13.72 -15.17 8.64
N LEU A 74 -13.83 -13.86 8.91
CA LEU A 74 -13.74 -13.33 10.26
C LEU A 74 -14.83 -13.92 11.17
N GLU A 75 -16.05 -14.09 10.68
CA GLU A 75 -17.12 -14.74 11.43
C GLU A 75 -16.82 -16.22 11.71
N VAL A 76 -16.25 -16.96 10.75
CA VAL A 76 -15.82 -18.35 10.96
C VAL A 76 -14.70 -18.44 12.00
N LEU A 77 -13.69 -17.57 11.92
CA LEU A 77 -12.60 -17.52 12.92
C LEU A 77 -13.12 -17.21 14.32
N LYS A 78 -14.11 -16.30 14.42
CA LYS A 78 -14.75 -15.94 15.68
C LYS A 78 -15.53 -17.12 16.26
N ALA A 79 -16.32 -17.81 15.45
CA ALA A 79 -17.10 -18.98 15.86
C ALA A 79 -16.20 -20.14 16.35
N GLY A 80 -15.05 -20.34 15.70
CA GLY A 80 -14.06 -21.36 16.10
C GLY A 80 -13.09 -20.91 17.19
N HIS A 81 -13.21 -19.70 17.73
CA HIS A 81 -12.24 -19.13 18.68
C HIS A 81 -10.77 -19.13 18.19
N LEU A 82 -10.56 -18.94 16.88
CA LEU A 82 -9.27 -19.13 16.20
C LEU A 82 -8.36 -17.88 16.15
N PHE A 83 -8.71 -16.82 16.87
CA PHE A 83 -7.89 -15.61 16.96
C PHE A 83 -6.70 -15.80 17.91
N ILE A 84 -5.69 -16.53 17.45
CA ILE A 84 -4.52 -16.98 18.22
C ILE A 84 -3.25 -16.35 17.63
N SER A 85 -2.24 -16.14 18.48
CA SER A 85 -0.89 -15.80 18.03
C SER A 85 0.12 -16.72 18.66
N GLU A 86 1.03 -17.24 17.83
CA GLU A 86 2.17 -18.05 18.25
C GLU A 86 3.42 -17.53 17.52
N PRO A 87 4.19 -16.62 18.15
CA PRO A 87 5.37 -16.01 17.53
C PRO A 87 6.42 -17.01 17.07
N GLU A 88 6.59 -18.15 17.76
CA GLU A 88 7.57 -19.18 17.37
C GLU A 88 7.22 -19.87 16.04
N LEU A 89 5.95 -19.78 15.63
CA LEU A 89 5.42 -20.33 14.39
C LEU A 89 5.09 -19.23 13.35
N ASP A 90 5.48 -17.98 13.60
CA ASP A 90 5.09 -16.82 12.81
C ASP A 90 3.56 -16.70 12.60
N LEU A 91 2.76 -17.18 13.56
CA LEU A 91 1.29 -17.15 13.50
C LEU A 91 0.76 -15.88 14.17
N TRP A 92 0.07 -15.03 13.40
CA TRP A 92 -0.39 -13.72 13.84
C TRP A 92 -1.87 -13.48 13.55
N LEU A 93 -2.76 -14.39 13.96
CA LEU A 93 -4.22 -14.25 13.74
C LEU A 93 -4.92 -13.40 14.81
N SER A 94 -4.36 -13.30 16.02
CA SER A 94 -4.98 -12.53 17.12
C SER A 94 -5.34 -11.07 16.77
N PRO A 95 -4.54 -10.30 15.99
CA PRO A 95 -4.89 -8.92 15.67
C PRO A 95 -6.20 -8.79 14.89
N LEU A 96 -6.55 -9.80 14.07
CA LEU A 96 -7.76 -9.79 13.23
C LEU A 96 -9.05 -9.72 14.05
N ARG A 97 -9.01 -10.07 15.34
CA ARG A 97 -10.15 -9.95 16.26
C ARG A 97 -10.67 -8.51 16.36
N ASP A 98 -9.76 -7.54 16.28
CA ASP A 98 -10.05 -6.13 16.52
C ASP A 98 -10.08 -5.30 15.22
N VAL A 99 -10.08 -5.98 14.06
CA VAL A 99 -10.18 -5.29 12.77
C VAL A 99 -11.51 -4.55 12.68
N ASN A 100 -11.47 -3.25 12.34
CA ASN A 100 -12.67 -2.51 12.04
C ASN A 100 -13.05 -2.72 10.56
N PRO A 101 -14.20 -3.35 10.22
CA PRO A 101 -14.58 -3.62 8.83
C PRO A 101 -14.74 -2.38 7.95
N GLU A 102 -14.95 -1.20 8.54
CA GLU A 102 -15.19 0.06 7.83
C GLU A 102 -13.95 0.95 7.69
N ARG A 103 -12.88 0.65 8.44
CA ARG A 103 -11.67 1.49 8.53
C ARG A 103 -10.36 0.70 8.38
N GLY A 104 -10.37 -0.57 8.74
CA GLY A 104 -9.16 -1.37 8.96
C GLY A 104 -8.46 -0.97 10.26
N PHE A 105 -7.17 -1.30 10.35
CA PHE A 105 -6.27 -0.92 11.42
C PHE A 105 -5.66 0.47 11.21
N SER A 106 -5.47 1.19 12.31
CA SER A 106 -4.59 2.36 12.34
C SER A 106 -3.13 1.90 12.41
N LEU A 107 -2.32 2.26 11.41
CA LEU A 107 -0.89 1.96 11.36
C LEU A 107 -0.01 3.20 11.66
N ASP A 108 -0.57 4.22 12.32
CA ASP A 108 0.11 5.50 12.59
C ASP A 108 1.38 5.33 13.46
N ARG A 109 2.47 5.97 13.02
CA ARG A 109 3.78 5.97 13.69
C ARG A 109 3.74 6.50 15.11
N ARG A 110 2.81 7.39 15.47
CA ARG A 110 2.71 7.92 16.84
C ARG A 110 2.31 6.85 17.85
N PHE A 111 1.66 5.78 17.38
CA PHE A 111 1.36 4.59 18.18
C PHE A 111 2.42 3.49 18.02
N SER A 112 3.48 3.69 17.21
CA SER A 112 4.55 2.70 16.99
C SER A 112 5.50 2.52 18.18
N LEU A 113 5.30 3.26 19.28
CA LEU A 113 5.84 2.86 20.60
C LEU A 113 5.31 1.48 21.05
N LEU A 114 4.27 0.95 20.39
CA LEU A 114 3.69 -0.38 20.59
C LEU A 114 4.27 -1.49 19.68
N GLY A 115 5.29 -1.19 18.85
CA GLY A 115 5.97 -2.16 17.98
C GLY A 115 5.64 -2.05 16.49
N GLU A 116 6.33 -2.84 15.67
CA GLU A 116 6.08 -2.92 14.22
C GLU A 116 4.71 -3.52 13.92
N PRO A 117 3.99 -3.03 12.89
CA PRO A 117 2.70 -3.58 12.50
C PRO A 117 2.86 -5.04 12.07
N LYS A 118 2.00 -5.91 12.60
CA LYS A 118 2.01 -7.33 12.23
C LYS A 118 1.55 -7.51 10.77
N PRO A 119 2.10 -8.49 10.03
CA PRO A 119 1.77 -8.67 8.61
C PRO A 119 0.26 -8.80 8.35
N THR A 120 -0.46 -9.55 9.18
CA THR A 120 -1.92 -9.76 9.08
C THR A 120 -2.72 -8.47 9.20
N MET A 121 -2.24 -7.48 9.97
CA MET A 121 -2.88 -6.16 10.06
C MET A 121 -2.80 -5.42 8.72
N VAL A 122 -1.63 -5.48 8.07
CA VAL A 122 -1.40 -4.85 6.76
C VAL A 122 -2.23 -5.54 5.69
N TRP A 123 -2.29 -6.88 5.71
CA TRP A 123 -3.07 -7.66 4.75
C TRP A 123 -4.57 -7.39 4.88
N ALA A 124 -5.09 -7.34 6.10
CA ALA A 124 -6.46 -6.91 6.36
C ALA A 124 -6.72 -5.48 5.85
N ASN A 125 -5.78 -4.56 6.05
CA ASN A 125 -5.88 -3.21 5.50
C ASN A 125 -5.92 -3.21 3.97
N ARG A 126 -5.14 -4.03 3.27
CA ARG A 126 -5.24 -4.15 1.80
C ARG A 126 -6.66 -4.52 1.38
N VAL A 127 -7.29 -5.50 2.03
CA VAL A 127 -8.67 -5.90 1.70
C VAL A 127 -9.66 -4.78 2.02
N VAL A 128 -9.64 -4.27 3.25
CA VAL A 128 -10.64 -3.30 3.75
C VAL A 128 -10.48 -1.94 3.09
N GLN A 129 -9.28 -1.40 3.03
CA GLN A 129 -9.04 -0.03 2.58
C GLN A 129 -9.13 0.10 1.05
N LEU A 130 -8.69 -0.89 0.27
CA LEU A 130 -8.89 -0.87 -1.18
C LEU A 130 -10.37 -0.93 -1.55
N ARG A 131 -11.15 -1.78 -0.87
CA ARG A 131 -12.60 -1.79 -1.02
C ARG A 131 -13.18 -0.42 -0.65
N ASN A 132 -12.82 0.14 0.50
CA ASN A 132 -13.34 1.42 0.94
C ASN A 132 -13.00 2.59 0.01
N ALA A 133 -11.83 2.54 -0.66
CA ALA A 133 -11.46 3.52 -1.68
C ALA A 133 -12.41 3.51 -2.89
N LEU A 134 -13.00 2.36 -3.24
CA LEU A 134 -14.05 2.29 -4.28
C LEU A 134 -15.35 2.97 -3.83
N HIS A 135 -15.55 3.15 -2.52
CA HIS A 135 -16.75 3.72 -1.90
C HIS A 135 -16.52 5.10 -1.28
N GLY A 136 -15.66 5.92 -1.87
CA GLY A 136 -15.51 7.33 -1.45
C GLY A 136 -14.59 7.57 -0.26
N LYS A 137 -13.90 6.55 0.28
CA LYS A 137 -13.04 6.70 1.45
C LYS A 137 -11.54 6.64 1.07
N PRO A 138 -10.82 7.77 1.07
CA PRO A 138 -9.42 7.79 0.68
C PRO A 138 -8.53 7.02 1.67
N VAL A 139 -7.45 6.44 1.13
CA VAL A 139 -6.43 5.73 1.91
C VAL A 139 -5.32 6.71 2.29
N ARG A 140 -5.09 6.90 3.60
CA ARG A 140 -3.97 7.72 4.09
C ARG A 140 -2.66 6.94 3.99
N ASP A 141 -1.62 7.57 3.44
CA ASP A 141 -0.29 6.98 3.26
C ASP A 141 -0.37 5.54 2.69
N PRO A 142 -0.84 5.37 1.44
CA PRO A 142 -1.13 4.04 0.91
C PRO A 142 0.12 3.16 0.80
N LEU A 143 1.30 3.72 0.46
CA LEU A 143 2.56 2.95 0.45
C LEU A 143 2.83 2.25 1.79
N ARG A 144 2.44 2.85 2.91
CA ARG A 144 2.50 2.22 4.24
C ARG A 144 1.27 1.36 4.51
N SER A 145 0.07 1.93 4.39
CA SER A 145 -1.17 1.32 4.88
C SER A 145 -1.53 0.02 4.16
N ILE A 146 -1.23 -0.06 2.87
CA ILE A 146 -1.44 -1.26 2.04
C ILE A 146 -0.11 -1.94 1.66
N GLY A 147 1.00 -1.21 1.63
CA GLY A 147 2.28 -1.69 1.10
C GLY A 147 3.35 -2.11 2.13
N TYR A 148 3.12 -1.97 3.44
CA TYR A 148 4.14 -2.33 4.44
C TYR A 148 4.61 -3.79 4.25
N GLY A 149 5.94 -3.98 4.21
CA GLY A 149 6.58 -5.27 3.95
C GLY A 149 6.68 -5.66 2.46
N ILE A 150 6.34 -4.76 1.53
CA ILE A 150 6.59 -4.92 0.08
C ILE A 150 7.69 -3.92 -0.29
N ASP A 151 8.87 -4.42 -0.68
CA ASP A 151 10.01 -3.62 -1.12
C ASP A 151 10.28 -3.76 -2.62
N GLU A 152 11.27 -3.02 -3.15
CA GLU A 152 11.60 -3.02 -4.58
C GLU A 152 11.97 -4.40 -5.16
N GLY A 153 12.40 -5.35 -4.32
CA GLY A 153 12.71 -6.73 -4.73
C GLY A 153 11.48 -7.65 -4.78
N ASP A 154 10.34 -7.24 -4.21
CA ASP A 154 9.12 -8.03 -4.20
C ASP A 154 8.38 -7.92 -5.55
N ARG A 155 7.98 -9.06 -6.11
CA ARG A 155 7.17 -9.14 -7.35
C ARG A 155 5.86 -8.34 -7.30
N ARG A 156 5.34 -8.04 -6.10
CA ARG A 156 4.13 -7.26 -5.87
C ARG A 156 4.40 -5.75 -5.86
N PHE A 157 5.65 -5.32 -5.78
CA PHE A 157 5.96 -3.90 -5.70
C PHE A 157 5.49 -3.09 -6.91
N PRO A 158 5.66 -3.56 -8.17
CA PRO A 158 5.05 -2.89 -9.32
C PRO A 158 3.51 -2.82 -9.27
N VAL A 159 2.87 -3.84 -8.68
CA VAL A 159 1.42 -3.93 -8.51
C VAL A 159 0.95 -2.91 -7.47
N LEU A 160 1.70 -2.80 -6.37
CA LEU A 160 1.49 -1.79 -5.34
C LEU A 160 1.56 -0.38 -5.93
N LEU A 161 2.60 -0.05 -6.70
CA LEU A 161 2.70 1.28 -7.29
C LEU A 161 1.53 1.61 -8.22
N LYS A 162 1.10 0.66 -9.06
CA LYS A 162 -0.11 0.87 -9.88
C LYS A 162 -1.39 1.01 -9.05
N ALA A 163 -1.52 0.26 -7.96
CA ALA A 163 -2.63 0.44 -7.02
C ALA A 163 -2.61 1.83 -6.37
N VAL A 164 -1.44 2.32 -5.95
CA VAL A 164 -1.27 3.66 -5.38
C VAL A 164 -1.54 4.74 -6.42
N ARG A 165 -1.06 4.60 -7.66
CA ARG A 165 -1.40 5.48 -8.78
C ARG A 165 -2.90 5.55 -9.01
N ARG A 166 -3.59 4.41 -8.99
CA ARG A 166 -5.04 4.38 -9.11
C ARG A 166 -5.71 5.10 -7.94
N LEU A 167 -5.24 4.91 -6.71
CA LEU A 167 -5.72 5.65 -5.55
C LEU A 167 -5.56 7.16 -5.73
N TYR A 168 -4.40 7.63 -6.21
CA TYR A 168 -4.14 9.05 -6.46
C TYR A 168 -4.89 9.60 -7.67
N THR A 169 -5.31 8.74 -8.59
CA THR A 169 -6.21 9.12 -9.69
C THR A 169 -7.64 9.36 -9.18
N LEU A 170 -8.10 8.53 -8.23
CA LEU A 170 -9.41 8.69 -7.59
C LEU A 170 -9.44 9.83 -6.58
N TYR A 171 -8.36 9.97 -5.80
CA TYR A 171 -8.19 10.93 -4.73
C TYR A 171 -6.80 11.56 -4.86
N PRO A 172 -6.66 12.68 -5.61
CA PRO A 172 -5.39 13.37 -5.78
C PRO A 172 -4.68 13.59 -4.45
N ALA A 173 -3.40 13.25 -4.42
CA ALA A 173 -2.55 13.43 -3.24
C ALA A 173 -1.80 14.76 -3.30
N PRO A 174 -1.24 15.22 -2.16
CA PRO A 174 -0.33 16.35 -2.13
C PRO A 174 0.88 16.18 -3.07
N ILE A 175 1.50 17.28 -3.49
CA ILE A 175 2.67 17.24 -4.37
C ILE A 175 3.81 16.38 -3.80
N ASP A 176 4.02 16.38 -2.47
CA ASP A 176 5.05 15.58 -1.81
C ASP A 176 4.82 14.07 -1.99
N GLU A 177 3.59 13.63 -1.73
CA GLU A 177 3.22 12.21 -1.86
C GLU A 177 3.22 11.78 -3.33
N THR A 178 2.75 12.65 -4.22
CA THR A 178 2.74 12.41 -5.67
C THR A 178 4.17 12.31 -6.22
N ALA A 179 5.08 13.20 -5.82
CA ALA A 179 6.48 13.16 -6.23
C ALA A 179 7.17 11.85 -5.80
N ARG A 180 6.87 11.38 -4.59
CA ARG A 180 7.37 10.10 -4.08
C ARG A 180 6.94 8.93 -4.94
N LEU A 181 5.66 8.84 -5.29
CA LEU A 181 5.15 7.80 -6.18
C LEU A 181 5.82 7.86 -7.55
N LEU A 182 5.86 9.05 -8.17
CA LEU A 182 6.43 9.26 -9.49
C LEU A 182 7.92 8.88 -9.53
N ALA A 183 8.66 9.14 -8.47
CA ALA A 183 10.06 8.72 -8.37
C ALA A 183 10.22 7.20 -8.40
N LEU A 184 9.38 6.47 -7.66
CA LEU A 184 9.38 5.00 -7.63
C LEU A 184 8.97 4.41 -8.98
N GLU A 185 7.91 4.95 -9.60
CA GLU A 185 7.45 4.52 -10.92
C GLU A 185 8.49 4.79 -12.01
N LEU A 186 9.16 5.94 -11.95
CA LEU A 186 10.24 6.29 -12.86
C LEU A 186 11.46 5.40 -12.66
N GLY A 187 11.75 4.98 -11.42
CA GLY A 187 12.81 4.01 -11.12
C GLY A 187 12.56 2.66 -11.82
N LEU A 188 11.32 2.18 -11.80
CA LEU A 188 10.92 0.88 -12.37
C LEU A 188 10.49 0.93 -13.84
N GLY A 189 10.17 2.11 -14.39
CA GLY A 189 9.67 2.26 -15.74
C GLY A 189 8.24 1.79 -15.97
N LEU A 190 7.33 2.07 -15.02
CA LEU A 190 5.94 1.58 -15.07
C LEU A 190 4.99 2.50 -15.85
N ASP A 191 4.60 3.63 -15.25
CA ASP A 191 3.63 4.56 -15.83
C ASP A 191 4.12 5.99 -15.60
N GLU A 192 4.75 6.53 -16.63
CA GLU A 192 5.48 7.79 -16.55
C GLU A 192 4.65 8.98 -17.06
N LYS A 193 3.35 8.97 -16.71
CA LYS A 193 2.42 10.08 -16.96
C LYS A 193 2.24 10.95 -15.71
N PRO A 194 2.09 12.27 -15.87
CA PRO A 194 1.84 13.17 -14.76
C PRO A 194 0.51 12.83 -14.07
N LEU A 195 0.44 13.08 -12.76
CA LEU A 195 -0.76 12.88 -11.93
C LEU A 195 -1.33 14.23 -11.48
N ARG A 196 -2.65 14.29 -11.28
CA ARG A 196 -3.24 15.45 -10.61
C ARG A 196 -2.80 15.47 -9.15
N CYS A 197 -2.51 16.66 -8.63
CA CYS A 197 -2.21 16.88 -7.21
C CYS A 197 -3.39 17.60 -6.57
N SER A 198 -3.64 17.36 -5.28
CA SER A 198 -4.72 18.03 -4.53
C SER A 198 -4.43 19.50 -4.24
N ASP A 199 -3.15 19.84 -4.13
CA ASP A 199 -2.62 21.13 -3.68
C ASP A 199 -1.70 21.75 -4.73
N GLY A 200 -1.76 21.30 -5.99
CA GLY A 200 -0.82 21.76 -6.99
C GLY A 200 -0.98 21.17 -8.38
N THR A 201 0.05 21.38 -9.19
CA THR A 201 0.16 20.92 -10.57
C THR A 201 1.32 19.95 -10.71
N CYS A 202 1.23 19.03 -11.68
CA CYS A 202 2.31 18.13 -12.06
C CYS A 202 2.42 18.16 -13.59
N GLU A 203 3.60 18.49 -14.11
CA GLU A 203 3.91 18.48 -15.53
C GLU A 203 5.06 17.53 -15.83
N ALA A 204 5.03 16.86 -16.98
CA ALA A 204 6.15 16.08 -17.46
C ALA A 204 7.23 17.02 -18.00
N ILE A 205 8.50 16.70 -17.73
CA ILE A 205 9.66 17.44 -18.21
C ILE A 205 10.61 16.50 -18.95
N THR A 206 11.22 16.99 -20.03
CA THR A 206 12.23 16.27 -20.81
C THR A 206 13.65 16.74 -20.51
N GLU A 207 13.78 17.84 -19.78
CA GLU A 207 15.07 18.43 -19.41
C GLU A 207 15.04 18.82 -17.94
N LEU A 208 16.18 18.67 -17.26
CA LEU A 208 16.31 19.07 -15.87
C LEU A 208 16.35 20.60 -15.81
N PRO A 209 15.39 21.27 -15.14
CA PRO A 209 15.44 22.72 -14.96
C PRO A 209 16.62 23.14 -14.10
N ASP A 210 16.88 24.45 -14.00
CA ASP A 210 17.85 24.96 -13.04
C ASP A 210 17.40 24.62 -11.61
N VAL A 211 18.17 23.73 -10.97
CA VAL A 211 17.94 23.23 -9.61
C VAL A 211 19.00 23.75 -8.62
N SER A 212 19.73 24.81 -8.97
CA SER A 212 20.79 25.39 -8.13
C SER A 212 20.32 25.81 -6.73
N SER A 213 19.08 26.25 -6.60
CA SER A 213 18.43 26.64 -5.34
C SER A 213 17.71 25.49 -4.62
N PHE A 214 17.68 24.29 -5.21
CA PHE A 214 16.94 23.14 -4.68
C PHE A 214 17.82 22.29 -3.77
N ARG A 215 17.18 21.62 -2.82
CA ARG A 215 17.81 20.56 -2.02
C ARG A 215 17.60 19.20 -2.68
N LYS A 216 18.68 18.44 -2.86
CA LYS A 216 18.64 17.09 -3.41
C LYS A 216 18.51 16.06 -2.27
N THR A 217 17.57 15.13 -2.37
CA THR A 217 17.25 14.22 -1.24
C THR A 217 17.44 12.73 -1.54
N VAL A 218 17.73 12.30 -2.78
CA VAL A 218 17.97 10.88 -3.10
C VAL A 218 19.12 10.68 -4.10
N SER A 219 19.84 9.57 -3.92
CA SER A 219 20.97 9.07 -4.70
C SER A 219 20.61 7.72 -5.34
N GLY A 220 20.54 7.68 -6.66
CA GLY A 220 20.21 6.53 -7.50
C GLY A 220 20.04 6.99 -8.96
N ASP A 221 19.33 6.22 -9.79
CA ASP A 221 19.03 6.58 -11.19
C ASP A 221 17.94 7.67 -11.32
N VAL A 222 17.24 7.98 -10.23
CA VAL A 222 16.21 9.02 -10.11
C VAL A 222 16.57 9.96 -8.96
N GLU A 223 16.52 11.26 -9.23
CA GLU A 223 16.86 12.33 -8.30
C GLU A 223 15.61 13.12 -7.95
N LEU A 224 15.45 13.45 -6.66
CA LEU A 224 14.42 14.39 -6.20
C LEU A 224 15.08 15.68 -5.71
N TYR A 225 14.55 16.79 -6.20
CA TYR A 225 14.96 18.14 -5.87
C TYR A 225 13.79 18.88 -5.25
N TYR A 226 13.99 19.48 -4.07
CA TYR A 226 12.97 20.19 -3.32
C TYR A 226 13.33 21.67 -3.19
N LEU A 227 12.44 22.55 -3.63
CA LEU A 227 12.47 23.97 -3.30
C LEU A 227 11.58 24.19 -2.08
N ILE A 228 12.21 24.43 -0.93
CA ILE A 228 11.53 24.55 0.35
C ILE A 228 11.33 26.02 0.69
N GLU A 229 10.10 26.43 0.96
CA GLU A 229 9.77 27.74 1.54
C GLU A 229 9.70 27.68 3.07
N ASN A 230 9.89 28.84 3.71
CA ASN A 230 9.87 29.00 5.17
C ASN A 230 10.79 28.00 5.89
N SER A 231 11.95 27.73 5.28
CA SER A 231 12.85 26.68 5.73
C SER A 231 13.36 26.95 7.15
N LYS A 232 13.08 26.04 8.07
CA LYS A 232 13.66 25.99 9.41
C LYS A 232 14.73 24.91 9.47
N GLY A 233 15.96 25.33 9.77
CA GLY A 233 17.04 24.39 10.09
C GLY A 233 16.81 23.73 11.45
N LEU A 234 16.76 22.41 11.45
CA LEU A 234 16.84 21.58 12.64
C LEU A 234 18.23 20.97 12.69
N HIS A 235 18.97 21.30 13.73
CA HIS A 235 20.29 20.73 13.98
C HIS A 235 20.19 19.70 15.10
N SER A 236 20.76 18.53 14.86
CA SER A 236 20.88 17.46 15.85
C SER A 236 22.31 16.90 15.82
N PRO A 237 22.74 16.19 16.89
CA PRO A 237 24.03 15.49 16.90
C PRO A 237 24.18 14.47 15.76
N TRP A 238 23.06 14.00 15.20
CA TRP A 238 23.01 12.99 14.14
C TRP A 238 22.86 13.59 12.74
N GLY A 239 22.88 14.92 12.61
CA GLY A 239 22.79 15.62 11.34
C GLY A 239 21.90 16.85 11.39
N SER A 240 21.85 17.56 10.27
CA SER A 240 20.99 18.72 10.08
C SER A 240 19.90 18.42 9.06
N LEU A 241 18.67 18.80 9.37
CA LEU A 241 17.50 18.66 8.51
C LEU A 241 16.90 20.05 8.31
N SER A 242 16.46 20.38 7.10
CA SER A 242 15.63 21.57 6.90
C SER A 242 14.19 21.15 6.75
N VAL A 243 13.31 21.79 7.50
CA VAL A 243 11.87 21.53 7.48
C VAL A 243 11.15 22.78 7.00
N GLY A 244 10.19 22.62 6.11
CA GLY A 244 9.37 23.70 5.56
C GLY A 244 8.34 23.10 4.60
N SER A 245 7.54 23.95 3.96
CA SER A 245 6.64 23.50 2.88
C SER A 245 7.43 23.38 1.59
N ALA A 246 7.27 22.25 0.89
CA ALA A 246 7.77 22.15 -0.47
C ALA A 246 6.89 23.01 -1.38
N ARG A 247 7.47 24.04 -1.99
CA ARG A 247 6.76 24.88 -2.99
C ARG A 247 6.85 24.25 -4.37
N GLU A 248 7.99 23.62 -4.65
CA GLU A 248 8.26 22.95 -5.91
C GLU A 248 9.11 21.70 -5.69
N ILE A 249 8.77 20.62 -6.41
CA ILE A 249 9.50 19.36 -6.38
C ILE A 249 9.78 18.93 -7.82
N VAL A 250 11.04 18.64 -8.13
CA VAL A 250 11.46 18.08 -9.41
C VAL A 250 11.92 16.65 -9.20
N VAL A 251 11.29 15.72 -9.89
CA VAL A 251 11.66 14.30 -9.94
C VAL A 251 12.27 14.04 -11.31
N PHE A 252 13.54 13.63 -11.40
CA PHE A 252 14.19 13.48 -12.70
C PHE A 252 15.08 12.25 -12.78
N SER A 253 14.99 11.50 -13.88
CA SER A 253 15.93 10.43 -14.20
C SER A 253 16.92 10.89 -15.26
N ARG A 254 18.18 11.07 -14.87
CA ARG A 254 19.25 11.40 -15.83
C ARG A 254 19.45 10.31 -16.87
N LYS A 255 19.31 9.04 -16.45
CA LYS A 255 19.44 7.88 -17.32
C LYS A 255 18.36 7.83 -18.41
N LYS A 256 17.14 8.20 -18.07
CA LYS A 256 15.99 8.20 -19.01
C LYS A 256 15.79 9.53 -19.73
N GLY A 257 16.45 10.61 -19.29
CA GLY A 257 16.31 11.95 -19.86
C GLY A 257 14.89 12.52 -19.71
N LYS A 258 14.21 12.22 -18.60
CA LYS A 258 12.85 12.71 -18.34
C LYS A 258 12.50 12.70 -16.87
N GLY A 259 11.45 13.42 -16.53
CA GLY A 259 10.98 13.56 -15.17
C GLY A 259 9.64 14.27 -15.05
N PHE A 260 9.37 14.76 -13.85
CA PHE A 260 8.18 15.52 -13.50
C PHE A 260 8.56 16.75 -12.68
N ARG A 261 7.81 17.82 -12.90
CA ARG A 261 7.88 19.06 -12.12
C ARG A 261 6.54 19.28 -11.44
N LEU A 262 6.56 19.35 -10.12
CA LEU A 262 5.38 19.53 -9.29
C LEU A 262 5.45 20.89 -8.60
N ARG A 263 4.39 21.67 -8.66
CA ARG A 263 4.33 23.01 -8.04
C ARG A 263 3.06 23.14 -7.21
N GLU A 264 3.20 23.69 -6.01
CA GLU A 264 2.07 24.06 -5.15
C GLU A 264 1.19 25.10 -5.87
N GLY A 265 -0.12 24.95 -5.75
CA GLY A 265 -1.13 25.85 -6.31
C GLY A 265 -1.43 26.99 -5.34
N PHE A 266 -1.46 28.22 -5.85
CA PHE A 266 -1.83 29.43 -5.09
C PHE A 266 -3.35 29.52 -4.85
#